data_AF-A0A9D7H396-F1
#
_entry.id   AF-A0A9D7H396-F1
#
_cell.length_a   1.000
_cell.length_b   1.000
_cell.length_c   1.000
_cell.angle_alpha   90.00
_cell.angle_beta   90.00
_cell.angle_gamma   90.00
#
_symmetry.space_group_name_H-M   'P 1'
#
loop_
_entity.id
_entity.type
_entity.pdbx_description
1 polymer ?
#
loop_
_entity_poly.entity_id
_entity_poly.type
_entity_poly.pdbx_seq_one_letter_code
_entity_poly.pdbx_strand_id
1 'polypeptide(L)'
;MTFSSKWLTISGSTTALVLALSVSSSAQQPTAPATTSAPKAAADAGSAAAPTSATSSTASGDAGATTQATPASTATGPVARKSLPPPPPPSAQQRQALDSMKLEADAFEKGAKGYRDAITSIIKLHYETKKREVLSGLDKEIVVEKGELRKARDNAIKRLEEFIEKYKGDAAHPEATPDAMYRLAALYEEKARSEDSSLDLSIGLRPALGLYKRIINEFPKYRELAGVFYFLGHAYNDSGRTDEAQQVWRSLVCHNKYAYPTPPDPKKPDADTVVPMPQDNTEAYWTAWRSRFPDPKALKKGGPDTKYTEVYANDCEHVAQSALRPGEEPKYVAEVWWQIGNWEFDQLDLRAGVVRDEPNAVFAFNRAASAYQHALQFRKPPLYGSRSTSTHGRSSSSSATRPRPLSS
;
A
#
# COMPACT_ATOMS: atom_id res chain seq x y z
N MET A 1 34.35 -47.15 -48.05
CA MET A 1 33.33 -48.21 -48.13
C MET A 1 31.96 -47.54 -48.14
N THR A 2 31.06 -47.94 -49.03
CA THR A 2 29.79 -47.25 -49.30
C THR A 2 28.60 -48.12 -48.92
N PHE A 3 27.66 -47.58 -48.14
CA PHE A 3 26.29 -48.06 -48.11
C PHE A 3 25.32 -46.89 -48.23
N SER A 4 24.29 -47.08 -49.05
CA SER A 4 23.32 -46.06 -49.46
C SER A 4 21.93 -46.69 -49.45
N SER A 5 21.04 -46.19 -48.59
CA SER A 5 19.67 -46.69 -48.48
C SER A 5 18.68 -45.67 -49.04
N LYS A 6 18.10 -45.97 -50.21
CA LYS A 6 16.98 -45.23 -50.80
C LYS A 6 15.65 -45.91 -50.41
N TRP A 7 14.75 -45.19 -49.75
CA TRP A 7 13.31 -45.49 -49.65
C TRP A 7 12.56 -44.17 -49.40
N LEU A 8 11.31 -43.96 -49.85
CA LEU A 8 10.66 -44.41 -51.08
C LEU A 8 9.49 -43.43 -51.32
N THR A 9 9.32 -42.91 -52.53
CA THR A 9 8.22 -41.97 -52.83
C THR A 9 6.96 -42.74 -53.21
N ILE A 10 5.85 -42.53 -52.49
CA ILE A 10 4.51 -42.95 -52.90
C ILE A 10 3.59 -41.72 -52.82
N SER A 11 2.85 -41.48 -53.90
CA SER A 11 1.80 -40.46 -53.97
C SER A 11 0.44 -41.15 -54.02
N GLY A 12 -0.57 -40.59 -53.35
CA GLY A 12 -1.92 -41.13 -53.30
C GLY A 12 -2.92 -40.02 -53.02
N SER A 13 -3.95 -39.90 -53.87
CA SER A 13 -4.85 -38.75 -53.86
C SER A 13 -6.17 -39.03 -53.13
N THR A 14 -6.68 -37.99 -52.47
CA THR A 14 -8.11 -37.66 -52.31
C THR A 14 -9.09 -38.77 -51.90
N THR A 15 -9.64 -38.63 -50.70
CA THR A 15 -11.10 -38.69 -50.52
C THR A 15 -11.50 -37.66 -49.46
N ALA A 16 -12.58 -36.92 -49.69
CA ALA A 16 -13.11 -35.96 -48.72
C ALA A 16 -14.28 -36.58 -47.94
N LEU A 17 -14.36 -36.29 -46.64
CA LEU A 17 -15.59 -36.48 -45.86
C LEU A 17 -15.76 -35.29 -44.91
N VAL A 18 -16.89 -34.61 -45.01
CA VAL A 18 -17.26 -33.51 -44.12
C VAL A 18 -18.16 -34.05 -43.02
N LEU A 19 -17.80 -33.79 -41.77
CA LEU A 19 -18.70 -33.93 -40.63
C LEU A 19 -18.44 -32.79 -39.65
N ALA A 20 -19.41 -31.89 -39.53
CA ALA A 20 -19.39 -30.80 -38.57
C ALA A 20 -20.18 -31.19 -37.32
N LEU A 21 -19.56 -31.09 -36.15
CA LEU A 21 -20.18 -31.30 -34.84
C LEU A 21 -19.81 -30.14 -33.91
N SER A 22 -20.55 -29.04 -34.06
CA SER A 22 -20.41 -27.83 -33.25
C SER A 22 -21.20 -27.97 -31.94
N VAL A 23 -20.52 -28.23 -30.83
CA VAL A 23 -21.12 -28.20 -29.48
C VAL A 23 -20.89 -26.83 -28.86
N SER A 24 -21.93 -26.00 -28.84
CA SER A 24 -21.93 -24.70 -28.15
C SER A 24 -22.67 -24.81 -26.82
N SER A 25 -21.92 -24.80 -25.71
CA SER A 25 -22.49 -24.84 -24.35
C SER A 25 -22.58 -23.44 -23.75
N SER A 26 -23.66 -22.73 -24.07
CA SER A 26 -24.01 -21.44 -23.44
C SER A 26 -24.74 -21.66 -22.12
N ALA A 27 -24.08 -21.39 -20.99
CA ALA A 27 -24.73 -21.40 -19.68
C ALA A 27 -25.49 -20.07 -19.45
N GLN A 28 -26.81 -20.13 -19.30
CA GLN A 28 -27.69 -18.97 -19.27
C GLN A 28 -28.21 -18.70 -17.85
N GLN A 29 -28.42 -17.42 -17.50
CA GLN A 29 -28.97 -17.02 -16.19
C GLN A 29 -30.45 -17.46 -16.04
N PRO A 30 -30.88 -17.89 -14.83
CA PRO A 30 -32.28 -18.17 -14.56
C PRO A 30 -33.07 -16.87 -14.30
N THR A 31 -33.98 -16.53 -15.21
CA THR A 31 -35.02 -15.51 -14.99
C THR A 31 -36.29 -16.14 -14.40
N ALA A 32 -37.00 -15.41 -13.55
CA ALA A 32 -38.20 -15.91 -12.85
C ALA A 32 -39.45 -16.04 -13.75
N PRO A 33 -40.39 -16.94 -13.40
CA PRO A 33 -41.71 -17.01 -14.03
C PRO A 33 -42.80 -16.23 -13.25
N ALA A 34 -43.71 -15.62 -14.01
CA ALA A 34 -45.06 -15.18 -13.61
C ALA A 34 -45.99 -15.48 -14.81
N THR A 35 -47.31 -15.61 -14.76
CA THR A 35 -48.39 -15.22 -13.82
C THR A 35 -49.41 -16.39 -13.75
N THR A 36 -50.39 -16.50 -12.83
CA THR A 36 -51.73 -15.85 -12.68
C THR A 36 -52.46 -16.61 -11.54
N SER A 37 -53.54 -16.19 -10.87
CA SER A 37 -54.51 -15.07 -10.96
C SER A 37 -55.14 -14.80 -9.57
N ALA A 38 -55.75 -13.63 -9.36
CA ALA A 38 -56.41 -13.25 -8.10
C ALA A 38 -57.95 -13.44 -8.09
N PRO A 39 -58.59 -13.48 -6.92
CA PRO A 39 -59.96 -13.03 -6.70
C PRO A 39 -60.02 -11.64 -6.01
N LYS A 40 -61.23 -11.06 -5.87
CA LYS A 40 -61.46 -9.61 -5.67
C LYS A 40 -62.40 -9.29 -4.48
N ALA A 41 -62.18 -8.10 -3.91
CA ALA A 41 -62.76 -7.49 -2.69
C ALA A 41 -64.29 -7.45 -2.46
N ALA A 42 -64.64 -7.37 -1.16
CA ALA A 42 -65.72 -6.61 -0.51
C ALA A 42 -65.19 -6.21 0.91
N ALA A 43 -65.42 -5.04 1.54
CA ALA A 43 -66.63 -4.23 1.76
C ALA A 43 -67.66 -4.92 2.70
N ASP A 44 -68.30 -4.30 3.71
CA ASP A 44 -68.13 -2.99 4.40
C ASP A 44 -68.84 -3.12 5.80
N ALA A 45 -68.97 -2.20 6.76
CA ALA A 45 -68.76 -0.74 6.95
C ALA A 45 -68.50 -0.49 8.48
N GLY A 46 -68.43 0.71 9.11
CA GLY A 46 -68.47 2.11 8.64
C GLY A 46 -69.24 3.06 9.59
N SER A 47 -68.55 3.95 10.33
CA SER A 47 -69.05 5.19 10.99
C SER A 47 -67.94 5.89 11.80
N ALA A 48 -67.98 7.18 12.15
CA ALA A 48 -68.39 8.43 11.48
C ALA A 48 -68.24 9.61 12.48
N ALA A 49 -68.00 10.82 11.97
CA ALA A 49 -68.02 12.11 12.68
C ALA A 49 -66.92 12.41 13.74
N ALA A 50 -66.75 13.71 14.00
CA ALA A 50 -65.75 14.39 14.84
C ALA A 50 -66.50 15.50 15.65
N PRO A 51 -65.89 16.57 16.26
CA PRO A 51 -64.48 16.93 16.41
C PRO A 51 -64.07 17.48 17.81
N THR A 52 -62.76 17.71 18.04
CA THR A 52 -62.13 19.02 18.42
C THR A 52 -60.70 18.86 18.97
N SER A 53 -59.88 19.91 18.77
CA SER A 53 -58.78 20.44 19.61
C SER A 53 -57.81 19.49 20.37
N ALA A 54 -56.48 19.70 20.36
CA ALA A 54 -55.64 20.67 19.65
C ALA A 54 -54.17 20.17 19.64
N THR A 55 -53.30 20.82 18.85
CA THR A 55 -51.84 20.58 18.90
C THR A 55 -51.11 21.90 18.67
N SER A 56 -50.15 22.22 19.54
CA SER A 56 -49.43 23.50 19.55
C SER A 56 -47.92 23.30 19.47
N SER A 57 -47.30 23.79 18.40
CA SER A 57 -45.83 23.82 18.23
C SER A 57 -45.38 25.17 17.67
N THR A 58 -44.85 26.01 18.56
CA THR A 58 -44.29 27.35 18.29
C THR A 58 -43.31 27.70 19.41
N ALA A 59 -42.21 28.42 19.21
CA ALA A 59 -41.51 28.81 17.98
C ALA A 59 -40.11 29.35 18.37
N SER A 60 -39.21 29.49 17.39
CA SER A 60 -38.09 30.45 17.47
C SER A 60 -38.07 31.25 16.17
N GLY A 61 -38.23 32.57 16.27
CA GLY A 61 -38.33 33.47 15.13
C GLY A 61 -36.99 34.12 14.76
N ASP A 62 -36.77 34.30 13.46
CA ASP A 62 -35.59 34.97 12.90
C ASP A 62 -35.79 36.50 12.78
N ALA A 63 -34.69 37.26 12.73
CA ALA A 63 -34.69 38.72 12.83
C ALA A 63 -34.67 39.42 11.45
N GLY A 64 -35.79 39.37 10.74
CA GLY A 64 -36.01 40.13 9.50
C GLY A 64 -36.45 41.58 9.75
N ALA A 65 -35.72 42.56 9.20
CA ALA A 65 -36.04 43.97 9.37
C ALA A 65 -37.05 44.52 8.34
N THR A 66 -37.95 45.41 8.77
CA THR A 66 -38.71 46.31 7.90
C THR A 66 -38.82 47.71 8.50
N THR A 67 -38.59 48.72 7.67
CA THR A 67 -38.65 50.15 8.02
C THR A 67 -40.05 50.72 7.84
N GLN A 68 -40.48 51.59 8.76
CA GLN A 68 -41.51 52.60 8.48
C GLN A 68 -41.22 53.93 9.17
N ALA A 69 -41.79 55.01 8.63
CA ALA A 69 -41.25 56.36 8.74
C ALA A 69 -41.54 57.10 10.06
N THR A 70 -40.63 57.99 10.43
CA THR A 70 -40.81 59.02 11.46
C THR A 70 -41.62 60.22 10.95
N PRO A 71 -42.55 60.76 11.76
CA PRO A 71 -42.94 62.17 11.70
C PRO A 71 -41.98 63.06 12.49
N ALA A 72 -42.00 64.37 12.18
CA ALA A 72 -41.03 65.36 12.64
C ALA A 72 -40.94 65.56 14.17
N SER A 73 -39.74 65.95 14.63
CA SER A 73 -39.53 66.52 15.96
C SER A 73 -39.92 68.00 16.00
N THR A 74 -40.80 68.38 16.92
CA THR A 74 -40.92 69.76 17.40
C THR A 74 -40.08 69.95 18.65
N ALA A 75 -39.22 70.96 18.66
CA ALA A 75 -38.26 71.19 19.74
C ALA A 75 -38.86 71.92 20.94
N THR A 76 -38.61 71.41 22.14
CA THR A 76 -38.69 72.15 23.41
C THR A 76 -37.44 71.83 24.24
N GLY A 77 -36.96 72.81 25.01
CA GLY A 77 -35.63 72.80 25.63
C GLY A 77 -35.39 71.76 26.75
N PRO A 78 -34.20 71.80 27.38
CA PRO A 78 -33.74 70.77 28.31
C PRO A 78 -34.50 70.79 29.64
N VAL A 79 -35.62 70.06 29.69
CA VAL A 79 -36.30 69.74 30.95
C VAL A 79 -35.40 68.80 31.75
N ALA A 80 -34.80 69.32 32.83
CA ALA A 80 -34.06 68.51 33.78
C ALA A 80 -34.99 67.41 34.32
N ARG A 81 -34.70 66.15 33.98
CA ARG A 81 -35.42 65.00 34.56
C ARG A 81 -35.15 65.01 36.06
N LYS A 82 -36.17 65.38 36.85
CA LYS A 82 -36.16 65.14 38.30
C LYS A 82 -35.71 63.71 38.53
N SER A 83 -34.73 63.51 39.40
CA SER A 83 -34.41 62.19 39.90
C SER A 83 -35.70 61.60 40.48
N LEU A 84 -36.14 60.48 39.91
CA LEU A 84 -37.18 59.67 40.55
C LEU A 84 -36.63 59.30 41.94
N PRO A 85 -37.44 59.39 43.00
CA PRO A 85 -37.00 58.94 44.32
C PRO A 85 -36.56 57.48 44.21
N PRO A 86 -35.49 57.07 44.92
CA PRO A 86 -35.08 55.67 44.92
C PRO A 86 -36.28 54.81 45.32
N PRO A 87 -36.50 53.65 44.67
CA PRO A 87 -37.65 52.80 44.97
C PRO A 87 -37.66 52.47 46.47
N PRO A 88 -38.84 52.43 47.11
CA PRO A 88 -38.94 52.17 48.54
C PRO A 88 -38.23 50.85 48.87
N PRO A 89 -37.46 50.78 49.97
CA PRO A 89 -36.72 49.57 50.32
C PRO A 89 -37.72 48.40 50.43
N PRO A 90 -37.39 47.22 49.86
CA PRO A 90 -38.37 46.15 49.69
C PRO A 90 -39.01 45.76 51.03
N SER A 91 -40.29 45.41 51.00
CA SER A 91 -41.00 45.01 52.21
C SER A 91 -40.41 43.70 52.78
N ALA A 92 -40.66 43.42 54.06
CA ALA A 92 -40.23 42.17 54.67
C ALA A 92 -40.79 40.94 53.93
N GLN A 93 -42.04 41.03 53.50
CA GLN A 93 -42.72 40.01 52.68
C GLN A 93 -42.09 39.85 51.29
N GLN A 94 -41.70 40.96 50.64
CA GLN A 94 -41.01 40.90 49.34
C GLN A 94 -39.64 40.23 49.42
N ARG A 95 -38.88 40.44 50.51
CA ARG A 95 -37.64 39.70 50.76
C ARG A 95 -37.90 38.21 50.98
N GLN A 96 -38.85 37.86 51.85
CA GLN A 96 -39.21 36.47 52.13
C GLN A 96 -39.67 35.72 50.87
N ALA A 97 -40.50 36.33 50.03
CA ALA A 97 -40.95 35.75 48.76
C ALA A 97 -39.82 35.60 47.73
N LEU A 98 -38.88 36.56 47.68
CA LEU A 98 -37.69 36.44 46.84
C LEU A 98 -36.78 35.30 47.33
N ASP A 99 -36.62 35.12 48.63
CA ASP A 99 -35.75 34.10 49.21
C ASP A 99 -36.36 32.69 49.10
N SER A 100 -37.70 32.54 49.14
CA SER A 100 -38.35 31.28 48.79
C SER A 100 -38.23 30.96 47.29
N MET A 101 -38.44 31.93 46.41
CA MET A 101 -38.25 31.75 44.96
C MET A 101 -36.81 31.37 44.59
N LYS A 102 -35.80 31.93 45.28
CA LYS A 102 -34.40 31.49 45.12
C LYS A 102 -34.23 30.02 45.51
N LEU A 103 -34.78 29.59 46.65
CA LEU A 103 -34.64 28.22 47.14
C LEU A 103 -35.29 27.21 46.19
N GLU A 104 -36.45 27.55 45.62
CA GLU A 104 -37.12 26.76 44.57
C GLU A 104 -36.31 26.72 43.26
N ALA A 105 -35.76 27.85 42.82
CA ALA A 105 -34.90 27.91 41.63
C ALA A 105 -33.61 27.10 41.80
N ASP A 106 -32.96 27.20 42.96
CA ASP A 106 -31.79 26.40 43.36
C ASP A 106 -32.09 24.90 43.32
N ALA A 107 -33.25 24.50 43.83
CA ALA A 107 -33.70 23.10 43.83
C ALA A 107 -33.97 22.61 42.41
N PHE A 108 -34.62 23.43 41.58
CA PHE A 108 -34.86 23.12 40.17
C PHE A 108 -33.56 23.01 39.36
N GLU A 109 -32.59 23.91 39.55
CA GLU A 109 -31.31 23.85 38.84
C GLU A 109 -30.50 22.60 39.23
N LYS A 110 -30.49 22.24 40.52
CA LYS A 110 -29.87 21.00 41.02
C LYS A 110 -30.56 19.76 40.42
N GLY A 111 -31.89 19.74 40.38
CA GLY A 111 -32.67 18.67 39.74
C GLY A 111 -32.39 18.55 38.23
N ALA A 112 -32.36 19.68 37.51
CA ALA A 112 -32.09 19.72 36.07
C ALA A 112 -30.65 19.29 35.72
N LYS A 113 -29.66 19.60 36.56
CA LYS A 113 -28.29 19.07 36.46
C LYS A 113 -28.27 17.56 36.65
N GLY A 114 -28.80 17.06 37.78
CA GLY A 114 -28.87 15.63 38.06
C GLY A 114 -29.59 14.81 36.99
N TYR A 115 -30.68 15.35 36.43
CA TYR A 115 -31.40 14.73 35.30
C TYR A 115 -30.56 14.68 34.01
N ARG A 116 -29.85 15.76 33.67
CA ARG A 116 -28.92 15.79 32.52
C ARG A 116 -27.78 14.79 32.69
N ASP A 117 -27.22 14.69 33.89
CA ASP A 117 -26.12 13.79 34.20
C ASP A 117 -26.58 12.32 34.17
N ALA A 118 -27.79 12.03 34.67
CA ALA A 118 -28.43 10.73 34.55
C ALA A 118 -28.67 10.32 33.09
N ILE A 119 -29.27 11.20 32.27
CA ILE A 119 -29.42 10.96 30.82
C ILE A 119 -28.07 10.73 30.15
N THR A 120 -27.06 11.54 30.48
CA THR A 120 -25.71 11.41 29.89
C THR A 120 -25.07 10.07 30.26
N SER A 121 -25.29 9.59 31.49
CA SER A 121 -24.85 8.26 31.94
C SER A 121 -25.57 7.14 31.19
N ILE A 122 -26.90 7.23 31.06
CA ILE A 122 -27.74 6.26 30.33
C ILE A 122 -27.32 6.16 28.85
N ILE A 123 -27.13 7.30 28.17
CA ILE A 123 -26.67 7.34 26.78
C ILE A 123 -25.29 6.71 26.62
N LYS A 124 -24.33 7.04 27.51
CA LYS A 124 -22.99 6.42 27.52
C LYS A 124 -23.06 4.90 27.74
N LEU A 125 -23.90 4.43 28.65
CA LEU A 125 -24.09 3.01 28.93
C LEU A 125 -24.68 2.26 27.72
N HIS A 126 -25.72 2.81 27.08
CA HIS A 126 -26.27 2.22 25.85
C HIS A 126 -25.27 2.22 24.69
N TYR A 127 -24.51 3.31 24.52
CA TYR A 127 -23.47 3.39 23.49
C TYR A 127 -22.38 2.33 23.70
N GLU A 128 -21.78 2.25 24.89
CA GLU A 128 -20.73 1.25 25.17
C GLU A 128 -21.27 -0.19 25.15
N THR A 129 -22.54 -0.41 25.49
CA THR A 129 -23.20 -1.71 25.35
C THR A 129 -23.36 -2.10 23.88
N LYS A 130 -23.90 -1.22 23.03
CA LYS A 130 -24.09 -1.50 21.60
C LYS A 130 -22.75 -1.64 20.87
N LYS A 131 -21.77 -0.81 21.21
CA LYS A 131 -20.38 -0.90 20.74
C LYS A 131 -19.76 -2.26 21.07
N ARG A 132 -19.91 -2.74 22.32
CA ARG A 132 -19.42 -4.08 22.73
C ARG A 132 -20.14 -5.19 21.96
N GLU A 133 -21.45 -5.09 21.79
CA GLU A 133 -22.23 -6.06 21.01
C GLU A 133 -21.70 -6.17 19.57
N VAL A 134 -21.58 -5.03 18.85
CA VAL A 134 -21.11 -4.97 17.46
C VAL A 134 -19.68 -5.48 17.33
N LEU A 135 -18.74 -5.00 18.17
CA LEU A 135 -17.35 -5.48 18.15
C LEU A 135 -17.29 -6.99 18.41
N SER A 136 -18.03 -7.51 19.40
CA SER A 136 -18.08 -8.95 19.68
C SER A 136 -18.77 -9.81 18.59
N GLY A 137 -19.43 -9.17 17.61
CA GLY A 137 -19.89 -9.81 16.39
C GLY A 137 -18.75 -9.88 15.36
N LEU A 138 -18.16 -8.72 15.05
CA LEU A 138 -17.04 -8.59 14.11
C LEU A 138 -15.84 -9.45 14.50
N ASP A 139 -15.47 -9.50 15.79
CA ASP A 139 -14.36 -10.33 16.29
C ASP A 139 -14.56 -11.82 15.98
N LYS A 140 -15.82 -12.32 16.03
CA LYS A 140 -16.15 -13.72 15.70
C LYS A 140 -16.08 -13.97 14.20
N GLU A 141 -16.61 -13.04 13.41
CA GLU A 141 -16.57 -13.08 11.95
C GLU A 141 -15.11 -13.09 11.45
N ILE A 142 -14.27 -12.18 11.98
CA ILE A 142 -12.83 -12.12 11.69
C ILE A 142 -12.10 -13.42 12.04
N VAL A 143 -12.44 -14.07 13.18
CA VAL A 143 -11.85 -15.36 13.56
C VAL A 143 -12.27 -16.49 12.62
N VAL A 144 -13.52 -16.51 12.16
CA VAL A 144 -13.99 -17.48 11.15
C VAL A 144 -13.29 -17.23 9.81
N GLU A 145 -13.34 -16.01 9.28
CA GLU A 145 -12.73 -15.63 7.99
C GLU A 145 -11.22 -15.87 7.96
N LYS A 146 -10.47 -15.51 9.01
CA LYS A 146 -9.04 -15.87 9.14
C LYS A 146 -8.82 -17.39 9.11
N GLY A 147 -9.71 -18.16 9.77
CA GLY A 147 -9.68 -19.61 9.77
C GLY A 147 -10.00 -20.24 8.41
N GLU A 148 -10.94 -19.68 7.66
CA GLU A 148 -11.31 -20.11 6.29
C GLU A 148 -10.19 -19.77 5.30
N LEU A 149 -9.64 -18.55 5.36
CA LEU A 149 -8.49 -18.10 4.56
C LEU A 149 -7.27 -19.01 4.76
N ARG A 150 -6.95 -19.37 6.02
CA ARG A 150 -5.86 -20.30 6.33
C ARG A 150 -6.06 -21.67 5.67
N LYS A 151 -7.27 -22.25 5.77
CA LYS A 151 -7.64 -23.50 5.10
C LYS A 151 -7.53 -23.37 3.57
N ALA A 152 -7.98 -22.25 3.00
CA ALA A 152 -7.92 -22.01 1.56
C ALA A 152 -6.47 -21.96 1.05
N ARG A 153 -5.59 -21.23 1.76
CA ARG A 153 -4.15 -21.17 1.48
C ARG A 153 -3.48 -22.53 1.56
N ASP A 154 -3.70 -23.28 2.64
CA ASP A 154 -3.08 -24.61 2.80
C ASP A 154 -3.56 -25.62 1.74
N ASN A 155 -4.84 -25.56 1.33
CA ASN A 155 -5.35 -26.34 0.21
C ASN A 155 -4.76 -25.90 -1.15
N ALA A 156 -4.51 -24.60 -1.36
CA ALA A 156 -3.90 -24.08 -2.57
C ALA A 156 -2.41 -24.46 -2.68
N ILE A 157 -1.67 -24.36 -1.57
CA ILE A 157 -0.29 -24.84 -1.42
C ILE A 157 -0.21 -26.30 -1.84
N LYS A 158 -0.99 -27.19 -1.21
CA LYS A 158 -1.00 -28.63 -1.51
C LYS A 158 -1.27 -28.93 -2.99
N ARG A 159 -2.25 -28.26 -3.61
CA ARG A 159 -2.59 -28.47 -5.02
C ARG A 159 -1.48 -28.03 -5.97
N LEU A 160 -0.72 -26.99 -5.62
CA LEU A 160 0.43 -26.54 -6.41
C LEU A 160 1.65 -27.44 -6.20
N GLU A 161 1.89 -27.93 -4.98
CA GLU A 161 2.89 -28.97 -4.69
C GLU A 161 2.63 -30.23 -5.52
N GLU A 162 1.40 -30.75 -5.50
CA GLU A 162 0.96 -31.90 -6.32
C GLU A 162 1.10 -31.65 -7.83
N PHE A 163 0.86 -30.43 -8.30
CA PHE A 163 1.04 -30.04 -9.70
C PHE A 163 2.52 -30.00 -10.11
N ILE A 164 3.37 -29.36 -9.31
CA ILE A 164 4.80 -29.19 -9.61
C ILE A 164 5.55 -30.53 -9.53
N GLU A 165 5.18 -31.40 -8.59
CA GLU A 165 5.75 -32.75 -8.48
C GLU A 165 5.36 -33.64 -9.67
N LYS A 166 4.16 -33.42 -10.23
CA LYS A 166 3.69 -34.10 -11.45
C LYS A 166 4.32 -33.57 -12.74
N TYR A 167 4.58 -32.26 -12.83
CA TYR A 167 5.07 -31.59 -14.05
C TYR A 167 6.49 -31.02 -13.87
N LYS A 168 7.44 -31.91 -13.59
CA LYS A 168 8.89 -31.66 -13.43
C LYS A 168 9.73 -32.36 -14.49
N GLY A 169 10.97 -31.91 -14.67
CA GLY A 169 11.89 -32.46 -15.70
C GLY A 169 11.30 -32.31 -17.10
N ASP A 170 11.42 -33.35 -17.93
CA ASP A 170 10.90 -33.35 -19.32
C ASP A 170 9.37 -33.16 -19.42
N ALA A 171 8.63 -33.39 -18.31
CA ALA A 171 7.19 -33.16 -18.23
C ALA A 171 6.83 -31.72 -17.80
N ALA A 172 7.81 -30.83 -17.58
CA ALA A 172 7.56 -29.45 -17.21
C ALA A 172 7.16 -28.60 -18.42
N HIS A 173 6.02 -27.90 -18.31
CA HIS A 173 5.60 -26.97 -19.35
C HIS A 173 6.29 -25.60 -19.13
N PRO A 174 7.02 -25.05 -20.12
CA PRO A 174 7.97 -23.93 -19.92
C PRO A 174 7.34 -22.61 -19.44
N GLU A 175 6.01 -22.50 -19.49
CA GLU A 175 5.26 -21.34 -19.00
C GLU A 175 4.29 -21.66 -17.86
N ALA A 176 3.93 -22.93 -17.63
CA ALA A 176 2.91 -23.30 -16.64
C ALA A 176 3.49 -23.93 -15.36
N THR A 177 4.58 -24.69 -15.49
CA THR A 177 5.37 -25.13 -14.32
C THR A 177 5.96 -23.94 -13.56
N PRO A 178 6.67 -22.97 -14.19
CA PRO A 178 7.20 -21.82 -13.45
C PRO A 178 6.11 -20.87 -12.91
N ASP A 179 4.96 -20.70 -13.58
CA ASP A 179 3.84 -19.91 -13.03
C ASP A 179 3.22 -20.58 -11.79
N ALA A 180 3.09 -21.92 -11.79
CA ALA A 180 2.68 -22.66 -10.59
C ALA A 180 3.71 -22.53 -9.45
N MET A 181 5.01 -22.63 -9.75
CA MET A 181 6.09 -22.44 -8.77
C MET A 181 6.14 -21.02 -8.21
N TYR A 182 5.90 -20.01 -9.07
CA TYR A 182 5.89 -18.59 -8.69
C TYR A 182 4.72 -18.29 -7.74
N ARG A 183 3.53 -18.82 -8.03
CA ARG A 183 2.36 -18.74 -7.14
C ARG A 183 2.60 -19.49 -5.82
N LEU A 184 3.20 -20.68 -5.86
CA LEU A 184 3.49 -21.44 -4.64
C LEU A 184 4.49 -20.72 -3.74
N ALA A 185 5.52 -20.11 -4.31
CA ALA A 185 6.46 -19.28 -3.56
C ALA A 185 5.75 -18.10 -2.88
N ALA A 186 4.87 -17.39 -3.59
CA ALA A 186 4.05 -16.32 -3.01
C ALA A 186 3.13 -16.80 -1.86
N LEU A 187 2.56 -18.01 -1.95
CA LEU A 187 1.75 -18.58 -0.85
C LEU A 187 2.60 -19.01 0.36
N TYR A 188 3.83 -19.50 0.14
CA TYR A 188 4.78 -19.73 1.23
C TYR A 188 5.22 -18.41 1.87
N GLU A 189 5.45 -17.35 1.09
CA GLU A 189 5.74 -15.99 1.56
C GLU A 189 4.60 -15.38 2.40
N GLU A 190 3.36 -15.57 1.97
CA GLU A 190 2.16 -15.16 2.73
C GLU A 190 2.03 -15.97 4.04
N LYS A 191 2.27 -17.29 3.98
CA LYS A 191 2.24 -18.17 5.15
C LYS A 191 3.33 -17.80 6.18
N ALA A 192 4.54 -17.50 5.72
CA ALA A 192 5.67 -17.12 6.56
C ALA A 192 5.48 -15.76 7.25
N ARG A 193 4.82 -14.80 6.60
CA ARG A 193 4.47 -13.48 7.18
C ARG A 193 3.11 -13.45 7.90
N SER A 194 2.39 -14.56 7.98
CA SER A 194 1.09 -14.59 8.66
C SER A 194 1.23 -14.58 10.19
N GLU A 195 0.30 -13.92 10.88
CA GLU A 195 0.26 -13.83 12.36
C GLU A 195 0.25 -15.20 13.06
N ASP A 196 -0.16 -16.25 12.34
CA ASP A 196 -0.21 -17.64 12.80
C ASP A 196 1.14 -18.37 12.71
N SER A 197 2.18 -17.75 12.12
CA SER A 197 3.49 -18.38 11.95
C SER A 197 4.23 -18.46 13.27
N SER A 198 4.45 -19.69 13.74
CA SER A 198 5.34 -19.99 14.88
C SER A 198 6.82 -20.10 14.48
N LEU A 199 7.15 -19.88 13.21
CA LEU A 199 8.51 -19.92 12.69
C LEU A 199 9.07 -18.51 12.53
N ASP A 200 10.35 -18.34 12.84
CA ASP A 200 11.11 -17.15 12.44
C ASP A 200 11.04 -16.95 10.92
N LEU A 201 10.98 -15.69 10.50
CA LEU A 201 10.76 -15.32 9.09
C LEU A 201 11.89 -15.83 8.17
N SER A 202 13.15 -15.86 8.64
CA SER A 202 14.28 -16.40 7.88
C SER A 202 14.21 -17.92 7.66
N ILE A 203 13.46 -18.62 8.52
CA ILE A 203 13.18 -20.06 8.38
C ILE A 203 11.94 -20.26 7.50
N GLY A 204 10.87 -19.49 7.76
CA GLY A 204 9.61 -19.57 7.03
C GLY A 204 9.73 -19.26 5.53
N LEU A 205 10.63 -18.36 5.14
CA LEU A 205 10.87 -18.00 3.73
C LEU A 205 11.69 -19.03 2.93
N ARG A 206 12.36 -19.99 3.58
CA ARG A 206 13.23 -20.98 2.89
C ARG A 206 12.56 -21.72 1.71
N PRO A 207 11.29 -22.18 1.79
CA PRO A 207 10.62 -22.83 0.67
C PRO A 207 10.37 -21.89 -0.53
N ALA A 208 10.04 -20.61 -0.28
CA ALA A 208 9.87 -19.62 -1.33
C ALA A 208 11.19 -19.27 -2.03
N LEU A 209 12.27 -19.05 -1.25
CA LEU A 209 13.63 -18.84 -1.76
C LEU A 209 14.08 -20.00 -2.65
N GLY A 210 13.84 -21.25 -2.22
CA GLY A 210 14.14 -22.45 -3.00
C GLY A 210 13.40 -22.49 -4.35
N LEU A 211 12.11 -22.15 -4.37
CA LEU A 211 11.32 -22.10 -5.60
C LEU A 211 11.78 -20.99 -6.54
N TYR A 212 12.01 -19.77 -6.07
CA TYR A 212 12.47 -18.67 -6.94
C TYR A 212 13.81 -18.99 -7.60
N LYS A 213 14.79 -19.51 -6.83
CA LYS A 213 16.07 -19.96 -7.36
C LYS A 213 15.89 -21.07 -8.40
N ARG A 214 14.99 -22.04 -8.13
CA ARG A 214 14.67 -23.12 -9.05
C ARG A 214 14.02 -22.60 -10.35
N ILE A 215 13.17 -21.57 -10.31
CA ILE A 215 12.60 -20.94 -11.52
C ILE A 215 13.71 -20.28 -12.37
N ILE A 216 14.61 -19.52 -11.74
CA ILE A 216 15.72 -18.85 -12.45
C ILE A 216 16.62 -19.88 -13.14
N ASN A 217 16.90 -21.01 -12.47
CA ASN A 217 17.78 -22.06 -12.96
C ASN A 217 17.13 -22.92 -14.07
N GLU A 218 15.89 -23.36 -13.89
CA GLU A 218 15.21 -24.30 -14.81
C GLU A 218 14.47 -23.58 -15.96
N PHE A 219 14.04 -22.33 -15.76
CA PHE A 219 13.21 -21.59 -16.71
C PHE A 219 13.75 -20.16 -17.01
N PRO A 220 15.01 -19.99 -17.47
CA PRO A 220 15.62 -18.67 -17.75
C PRO A 220 14.99 -17.90 -18.94
N LYS A 221 13.88 -18.39 -19.50
CA LYS A 221 13.08 -17.72 -20.55
C LYS A 221 11.64 -17.40 -20.12
N TYR A 222 11.28 -17.70 -18.86
CA TYR A 222 9.94 -17.47 -18.32
C TYR A 222 9.55 -15.98 -18.32
N ARG A 223 8.32 -15.66 -18.75
CA ARG A 223 7.92 -14.25 -18.99
C ARG A 223 8.04 -13.32 -17.77
N GLU A 224 7.76 -13.82 -16.56
CA GLU A 224 7.79 -13.03 -15.32
C GLU A 224 9.14 -13.16 -14.57
N LEU A 225 10.23 -13.55 -15.26
CA LEU A 225 11.54 -13.75 -14.63
C LEU A 225 12.00 -12.52 -13.82
N ALA A 226 11.81 -11.31 -14.33
CA ALA A 226 12.11 -10.08 -13.57
C ALA A 226 11.29 -9.95 -12.27
N GLY A 227 10.06 -10.46 -12.24
CA GLY A 227 9.23 -10.56 -11.04
C GLY A 227 9.72 -11.62 -10.05
N VAL A 228 10.30 -12.74 -10.54
CA VAL A 228 10.96 -13.76 -9.72
C VAL A 228 12.21 -13.17 -9.04
N PHE A 229 13.06 -12.46 -9.80
CA PHE A 229 14.21 -11.74 -9.26
C PHE A 229 13.82 -10.68 -8.21
N TYR A 230 12.74 -9.92 -8.46
CA TYR A 230 12.24 -8.91 -7.52
C TYR A 230 11.86 -9.52 -6.17
N PHE A 231 10.99 -10.53 -6.16
CA PHE A 231 10.55 -11.16 -4.91
C PHE A 231 11.65 -11.99 -4.23
N LEU A 232 12.57 -12.59 -4.98
CA LEU A 232 13.75 -13.26 -4.39
C LEU A 232 14.63 -12.26 -3.62
N GLY A 233 14.88 -11.07 -4.17
CA GLY A 233 15.63 -10.02 -3.47
C GLY A 233 14.91 -9.55 -2.20
N HIS A 234 13.59 -9.32 -2.26
CA HIS A 234 12.79 -8.99 -1.07
C HIS A 234 12.77 -10.11 -0.02
N ALA A 235 12.62 -11.37 -0.41
CA ALA A 235 12.65 -12.50 0.52
C ALA A 235 14.04 -12.71 1.16
N TYR A 236 15.14 -12.38 0.46
CA TYR A 236 16.47 -12.31 1.07
C TYR A 236 16.61 -11.12 2.03
N ASN A 237 16.14 -9.93 1.66
CA ASN A 237 16.17 -8.76 2.54
C ASN A 237 15.39 -9.00 3.85
N ASP A 238 14.15 -9.51 3.75
CA ASP A 238 13.25 -9.78 4.87
C ASP A 238 13.74 -10.94 5.77
N SER A 239 14.62 -11.81 5.26
CA SER A 239 15.30 -12.85 6.05
C SER A 239 16.66 -12.40 6.62
N GLY A 240 16.99 -11.11 6.54
CA GLY A 240 18.25 -10.54 7.05
C GLY A 240 19.47 -10.83 6.17
N ARG A 241 19.28 -11.36 4.96
CA ARG A 241 20.32 -11.78 4.01
C ARG A 241 20.58 -10.66 2.98
N THR A 242 20.87 -9.47 3.49
CA THR A 242 20.94 -8.21 2.72
C THR A 242 21.98 -8.24 1.59
N ASP A 243 23.18 -8.79 1.82
CA ASP A 243 24.22 -8.87 0.78
C ASP A 243 23.79 -9.74 -0.43
N GLU A 244 23.00 -10.79 -0.16
CA GLU A 244 22.44 -11.68 -1.18
C GLU A 244 21.25 -11.02 -1.90
N ALA A 245 20.40 -10.30 -1.16
CA ALA A 245 19.36 -9.45 -1.75
C ALA A 245 19.95 -8.44 -2.73
N GLN A 246 21.05 -7.77 -2.36
CA GLN A 246 21.77 -6.85 -3.24
C GLN A 246 22.37 -7.55 -4.47
N GLN A 247 22.90 -8.77 -4.35
CA GLN A 247 23.37 -9.51 -5.52
C GLN A 247 22.21 -9.83 -6.49
N VAL A 248 21.07 -10.27 -5.97
CA VAL A 248 19.88 -10.56 -6.76
C VAL A 248 19.32 -9.27 -7.39
N TRP A 249 19.25 -8.17 -6.67
CA TRP A 249 18.78 -6.88 -7.19
C TRP A 249 19.72 -6.29 -8.24
N ARG A 250 21.05 -6.30 -8.03
CA ARG A 250 22.02 -5.90 -9.07
C ARG A 250 21.87 -6.75 -10.35
N SER A 251 21.65 -8.06 -10.20
CA SER A 251 21.40 -8.96 -11.34
C SER A 251 20.02 -8.81 -12.00
N LEU A 252 19.05 -8.15 -11.35
CA LEU A 252 17.80 -7.72 -11.98
C LEU A 252 18.02 -6.51 -12.89
N VAL A 253 18.75 -5.49 -12.42
CA VAL A 253 18.85 -4.18 -13.10
C VAL A 253 20.05 -4.03 -14.04
N CYS A 254 21.10 -4.83 -13.82
CA CYS A 254 22.36 -4.81 -14.58
C CYS A 254 22.84 -6.25 -14.81
N HIS A 255 21.94 -7.07 -15.36
CA HIS A 255 22.07 -8.51 -15.58
C HIS A 255 23.27 -8.88 -16.45
N ASN A 256 23.63 -8.01 -17.41
CA ASN A 256 24.79 -8.19 -18.28
C ASN A 256 26.15 -8.03 -17.57
N LYS A 257 26.18 -7.52 -16.33
CA LYS A 257 27.40 -7.39 -15.51
C LYS A 257 27.37 -8.20 -14.21
N TYR A 258 26.19 -8.32 -13.61
CA TYR A 258 25.98 -9.06 -12.37
C TYR A 258 25.19 -10.33 -12.67
N ALA A 259 25.90 -11.44 -12.84
CA ALA A 259 25.27 -12.74 -13.03
C ALA A 259 24.62 -13.24 -11.72
N TYR A 260 23.49 -13.92 -11.87
CA TYR A 260 22.84 -14.76 -10.86
C TYR A 260 22.03 -15.85 -11.58
N PRO A 261 21.97 -17.12 -11.10
CA PRO A 261 22.47 -17.64 -9.83
C PRO A 261 23.98 -17.50 -9.68
N THR A 262 24.43 -17.33 -8.44
CA THR A 262 25.83 -17.53 -8.07
C THR A 262 25.99 -18.89 -7.37
N PRO A 263 27.18 -19.52 -7.38
CA PRO A 263 27.41 -20.75 -6.63
C PRO A 263 27.20 -20.53 -5.12
N PRO A 264 26.75 -21.53 -4.35
CA PRO A 264 26.74 -21.46 -2.89
C PRO A 264 28.14 -21.19 -2.32
N ASP A 265 28.23 -20.45 -1.21
CA ASP A 265 29.49 -20.20 -0.51
C ASP A 265 30.06 -21.55 0.00
N PRO A 266 31.29 -21.95 -0.37
CA PRO A 266 31.93 -23.18 0.12
C PRO A 266 32.04 -23.29 1.65
N LYS A 267 31.90 -22.17 2.38
CA LYS A 267 31.89 -22.11 3.86
C LYS A 267 30.49 -22.05 4.45
N LYS A 268 29.46 -21.77 3.64
CA LYS A 268 28.05 -21.60 4.03
C LYS A 268 27.14 -22.12 2.91
N PRO A 269 26.88 -23.44 2.81
CA PRO A 269 26.09 -24.01 1.69
C PRO A 269 24.63 -23.53 1.63
N ASP A 270 24.10 -22.97 2.72
CA ASP A 270 22.78 -22.32 2.77
C ASP A 270 22.76 -20.91 2.12
N ALA A 271 23.94 -20.32 1.82
CA ALA A 271 24.13 -18.96 1.34
C ALA A 271 24.73 -18.89 -0.08
N ASP A 272 24.32 -17.91 -0.87
CA ASP A 272 24.85 -17.63 -2.20
C ASP A 272 26.14 -16.80 -2.14
N THR A 273 27.06 -17.04 -3.07
CA THR A 273 28.29 -16.24 -3.17
C THR A 273 27.96 -14.82 -3.65
N VAL A 274 28.28 -13.81 -2.84
CA VAL A 274 28.09 -12.39 -3.19
C VAL A 274 29.33 -11.87 -3.93
N VAL A 275 29.16 -11.57 -5.21
CA VAL A 275 30.24 -11.11 -6.11
C VAL A 275 30.82 -9.77 -5.60
N PRO A 276 32.15 -9.66 -5.43
CA PRO A 276 32.78 -8.38 -5.09
C PRO A 276 32.60 -7.32 -6.18
N MET A 277 32.21 -6.12 -5.75
CA MET A 277 32.13 -4.96 -6.63
C MET A 277 33.51 -4.31 -6.80
N PRO A 278 33.74 -3.53 -7.88
CA PRO A 278 34.93 -2.71 -8.01
C PRO A 278 35.16 -1.84 -6.76
N GLN A 279 36.40 -1.83 -6.28
CA GLN A 279 36.86 -1.13 -5.07
C GLN A 279 36.35 -1.71 -3.73
N ASP A 280 35.62 -2.84 -3.71
CA ASP A 280 35.43 -3.61 -2.47
C ASP A 280 36.78 -4.07 -1.90
N ASN A 281 37.00 -3.83 -0.61
CA ASN A 281 38.20 -4.29 0.11
C ASN A 281 37.82 -4.81 1.51
N THR A 282 38.79 -5.31 2.28
CA THR A 282 38.56 -5.77 3.67
C THR A 282 38.59 -4.60 4.66
N GLU A 283 37.96 -4.75 5.83
CA GLU A 283 38.05 -3.78 6.92
C GLU A 283 39.52 -3.46 7.28
N ALA A 284 40.39 -4.47 7.32
CA ALA A 284 41.82 -4.29 7.58
C ALA A 284 42.52 -3.39 6.54
N TYR A 285 42.13 -3.47 5.26
CA TYR A 285 42.61 -2.54 4.23
C TYR A 285 42.11 -1.12 4.51
N TRP A 286 40.83 -0.94 4.83
CA TRP A 286 40.24 0.39 5.06
C TRP A 286 40.74 1.06 6.35
N THR A 287 41.05 0.29 7.39
CA THR A 287 41.73 0.78 8.60
C THR A 287 43.16 1.22 8.30
N ALA A 288 43.91 0.47 7.47
CA ALA A 288 45.24 0.87 7.02
C ALA A 288 45.20 2.08 6.07
N TRP A 289 44.14 2.22 5.26
CA TRP A 289 43.91 3.36 4.38
C TRP A 289 43.62 4.63 5.18
N ARG A 290 42.71 4.58 6.17
CA ARG A 290 42.48 5.69 7.11
C ARG A 290 43.74 6.09 7.88
N SER A 291 44.50 5.10 8.36
CA SER A 291 45.78 5.33 9.04
C SER A 291 46.81 6.06 8.17
N ARG A 292 46.70 5.94 6.83
CA ARG A 292 47.53 6.66 5.86
C ARG A 292 46.97 8.04 5.49
N PHE A 293 45.65 8.21 5.52
CA PHE A 293 44.95 9.41 5.09
C PHE A 293 43.97 9.95 6.16
N PRO A 294 44.47 10.38 7.34
CA PRO A 294 43.62 10.80 8.47
C PRO A 294 42.94 12.17 8.30
N ASP A 295 43.31 12.95 7.27
CA ASP A 295 42.64 14.19 6.87
C ASP A 295 42.41 14.12 5.35
N PRO A 296 41.22 14.45 4.82
CA PRO A 296 40.97 14.47 3.38
C PRO A 296 41.96 15.32 2.56
N LYS A 297 42.65 16.30 3.17
CA LYS A 297 43.73 17.09 2.53
C LYS A 297 44.97 16.26 2.18
N ALA A 298 45.17 15.10 2.82
CA ALA A 298 46.26 14.17 2.49
C ALA A 298 46.00 13.39 1.19
N LEU A 299 44.75 13.37 0.71
CA LEU A 299 44.38 12.70 -0.53
C LEU A 299 44.71 13.58 -1.74
N LYS A 300 45.54 13.07 -2.65
CA LYS A 300 45.82 13.75 -3.92
C LYS A 300 44.57 13.72 -4.81
N LYS A 301 43.94 14.88 -5.03
CA LYS A 301 42.79 15.05 -5.95
C LYS A 301 43.07 14.43 -7.32
N GLY A 302 42.23 13.48 -7.74
CA GLY A 302 42.38 12.73 -8.99
C GLY A 302 43.39 11.59 -8.95
N GLY A 303 44.01 11.32 -7.80
CA GLY A 303 44.79 10.11 -7.54
C GLY A 303 43.88 8.88 -7.36
N PRO A 304 44.46 7.66 -7.38
CA PRO A 304 43.70 6.41 -7.35
C PRO A 304 42.78 6.31 -6.12
N ASP A 305 43.26 6.73 -4.95
CA ASP A 305 42.52 6.78 -3.67
C ASP A 305 41.32 7.75 -3.67
N THR A 306 41.16 8.59 -4.70
CA THR A 306 40.05 9.54 -4.87
C THR A 306 39.20 9.26 -6.10
N LYS A 307 39.59 8.29 -6.93
CA LYS A 307 38.90 7.99 -8.19
C LYS A 307 37.88 6.89 -7.96
N TYR A 308 36.60 7.27 -7.91
CA TYR A 308 35.52 6.31 -7.99
C TYR A 308 35.54 5.57 -9.34
N THR A 309 35.29 4.26 -9.30
CA THR A 309 35.11 3.38 -10.45
C THR A 309 33.63 3.06 -10.57
N GLU A 310 33.00 3.55 -11.62
CA GLU A 310 31.57 3.35 -11.84
C GLU A 310 31.21 1.86 -11.89
N VAL A 311 30.28 1.44 -11.03
CA VAL A 311 29.83 0.05 -10.92
C VAL A 311 28.49 -0.14 -11.62
N TYR A 312 27.68 0.92 -11.69
CA TYR A 312 26.37 0.96 -12.34
C TYR A 312 26.46 1.87 -13.58
N ALA A 313 27.24 1.46 -14.58
CA ALA A 313 27.44 2.27 -15.79
C ALA A 313 26.21 2.26 -16.73
N ASN A 314 26.14 3.24 -17.64
CA ASN A 314 24.98 3.50 -18.52
C ASN A 314 24.66 2.39 -19.54
N ASP A 315 25.51 1.37 -19.63
CA ASP A 315 25.37 0.15 -20.43
C ASP A 315 24.83 -1.04 -19.60
N CYS A 316 24.31 -0.81 -18.39
CA CYS A 316 23.58 -1.83 -17.62
C CYS A 316 22.28 -2.24 -18.31
N GLU A 317 22.14 -3.53 -18.61
CA GLU A 317 20.92 -4.11 -19.18
C GLU A 317 20.15 -4.88 -18.09
N HIS A 318 18.86 -4.56 -17.91
CA HIS A 318 18.02 -5.25 -16.95
C HIS A 318 17.46 -6.58 -17.49
N VAL A 319 16.99 -7.46 -16.60
CA VAL A 319 16.29 -8.70 -16.98
C VAL A 319 15.10 -8.38 -17.90
N ALA A 320 15.04 -9.08 -19.02
CA ALA A 320 14.04 -8.87 -20.06
C ALA A 320 12.62 -9.17 -19.52
N GLN A 321 11.65 -8.33 -19.92
CA GLN A 321 10.23 -8.45 -19.56
C GLN A 321 9.43 -8.60 -20.85
N SER A 322 9.18 -9.84 -21.29
CA SER A 322 8.55 -10.13 -22.59
C SER A 322 7.06 -9.76 -22.67
N ALA A 323 6.42 -9.49 -21.53
CA ALA A 323 5.06 -8.97 -21.45
C ALA A 323 4.95 -7.43 -21.63
N LEU A 324 6.09 -6.72 -21.66
CA LEU A 324 6.13 -5.26 -21.67
C LEU A 324 5.75 -4.70 -23.05
N ARG A 325 4.84 -3.71 -23.09
CA ARG A 325 4.38 -3.11 -24.35
C ARG A 325 5.38 -2.07 -24.87
N PRO A 326 5.47 -1.82 -26.19
CA PRO A 326 6.29 -0.74 -26.73
C PRO A 326 5.93 0.62 -26.11
N GLY A 327 6.92 1.27 -25.47
CA GLY A 327 6.73 2.53 -24.75
C GLY A 327 6.20 2.41 -23.31
N GLU A 328 6.02 1.19 -22.79
CA GLU A 328 5.76 0.94 -21.37
C GLU A 328 7.07 0.81 -20.58
N GLU A 329 7.09 1.35 -19.36
CA GLU A 329 8.27 1.30 -18.48
C GLU A 329 8.35 -0.02 -17.69
N PRO A 330 9.55 -0.65 -17.61
CA PRO A 330 9.78 -1.90 -16.88
C PRO A 330 9.28 -1.85 -15.43
N LYS A 331 8.47 -2.83 -15.04
CA LYS A 331 7.64 -2.77 -13.82
C LYS A 331 8.44 -2.65 -12.52
N TYR A 332 9.61 -3.28 -12.46
CA TYR A 332 10.40 -3.44 -11.23
C TYR A 332 11.70 -2.64 -11.21
N VAL A 333 12.20 -2.19 -12.37
CA VAL A 333 13.59 -1.74 -12.53
C VAL A 333 13.86 -0.41 -11.81
N ALA A 334 12.95 0.55 -11.93
CA ALA A 334 13.05 1.85 -11.27
C ALA A 334 13.10 1.73 -9.74
N GLU A 335 12.28 0.84 -9.17
CA GLU A 335 12.24 0.59 -7.74
C GLU A 335 13.48 -0.17 -7.25
N VAL A 336 13.93 -1.18 -7.98
CA VAL A 336 15.11 -1.96 -7.56
C VAL A 336 16.38 -1.10 -7.61
N TRP A 337 16.51 -0.21 -8.61
CA TRP A 337 17.55 0.84 -8.58
C TRP A 337 17.45 1.73 -7.35
N TRP A 338 16.24 2.13 -6.95
CA TRP A 338 16.03 2.91 -5.74
C TRP A 338 16.40 2.12 -4.46
N GLN A 339 16.08 0.81 -4.37
CA GLN A 339 16.44 -0.01 -3.21
C GLN A 339 17.96 -0.27 -3.10
N ILE A 340 18.67 -0.40 -4.23
CA ILE A 340 20.14 -0.40 -4.27
C ILE A 340 20.65 0.95 -3.77
N GLY A 341 20.07 2.07 -4.24
CA GLY A 341 20.41 3.42 -3.78
C GLY A 341 20.20 3.64 -2.28
N ASN A 342 19.08 3.18 -1.72
CA ASN A 342 18.81 3.18 -0.29
C ASN A 342 19.89 2.41 0.48
N TRP A 343 20.21 1.18 0.06
CA TRP A 343 21.17 0.32 0.77
C TRP A 343 22.61 0.87 0.75
N GLU A 344 23.09 1.33 -0.42
CA GLU A 344 24.42 1.96 -0.54
C GLU A 344 24.52 3.28 0.25
N PHE A 345 23.39 3.90 0.62
CA PHE A 345 23.32 5.12 1.42
C PHE A 345 23.18 4.84 2.93
N ASP A 346 22.26 3.95 3.33
CA ASP A 346 21.88 3.70 4.73
C ASP A 346 22.72 2.62 5.41
N GLN A 347 23.09 1.54 4.70
CA GLN A 347 23.66 0.33 5.32
C GLN A 347 25.18 0.33 5.44
N LEU A 348 25.86 1.32 4.84
CA LEU A 348 27.24 1.69 5.17
C LEU A 348 28.21 0.49 5.21
N ASP A 349 28.28 -0.23 4.09
CA ASP A 349 29.06 -1.46 3.93
C ASP A 349 30.57 -1.27 4.22
N LEU A 350 31.11 -2.14 5.10
CA LEU A 350 32.53 -2.24 5.40
C LEU A 350 33.38 -2.40 4.13
N ARG A 351 32.88 -3.15 3.13
CA ARG A 351 33.60 -3.40 1.87
C ARG A 351 33.74 -2.13 1.04
N ALA A 352 32.74 -1.25 1.09
CA ALA A 352 32.66 0.02 0.39
C ALA A 352 33.43 1.19 1.07
N GLY A 353 34.12 0.90 2.19
CA GLY A 353 35.01 1.85 2.86
C GLY A 353 34.66 2.21 4.29
N VAL A 354 33.71 1.52 4.92
CA VAL A 354 33.38 1.76 6.33
C VAL A 354 34.30 0.93 7.24
N VAL A 355 34.60 1.48 8.42
CA VAL A 355 35.30 0.79 9.51
C VAL A 355 34.46 1.02 10.76
N ARG A 356 34.39 0.03 11.66
CA ARG A 356 33.48 0.07 12.84
C ARG A 356 33.54 1.37 13.64
N ASP A 357 34.73 1.97 13.73
CA ASP A 357 34.99 3.15 14.56
C ASP A 357 34.80 4.49 13.80
N GLU A 358 34.51 4.46 12.48
CA GLU A 358 34.18 5.63 11.64
C GLU A 358 33.12 5.27 10.55
N PRO A 359 31.84 5.67 10.71
CA PRO A 359 30.74 5.24 9.83
C PRO A 359 30.73 5.87 8.42
N ASN A 360 31.76 6.62 8.02
CA ASN A 360 31.81 7.28 6.71
C ASN A 360 32.31 6.32 5.62
N ALA A 361 31.45 5.96 4.66
CA ALA A 361 31.86 5.16 3.51
C ALA A 361 32.72 5.95 2.52
N VAL A 362 33.78 5.34 1.97
CA VAL A 362 34.67 6.00 1.01
C VAL A 362 34.03 6.10 -0.38
N PHE A 363 33.32 5.06 -0.82
CA PHE A 363 32.70 5.02 -2.16
C PHE A 363 31.21 4.67 -2.19
N ALA A 364 30.58 4.27 -1.07
CA ALA A 364 29.16 3.88 -1.07
C ALA A 364 28.24 5.04 -1.51
N PHE A 365 28.49 6.28 -1.08
CA PHE A 365 27.73 7.44 -1.54
C PHE A 365 27.82 7.68 -3.06
N ASN A 366 28.92 7.30 -3.72
CA ASN A 366 29.01 7.33 -5.18
C ASN A 366 28.17 6.25 -5.84
N ARG A 367 28.20 5.01 -5.30
CA ARG A 367 27.36 3.89 -5.73
C ARG A 367 25.87 4.22 -5.57
N ALA A 368 25.47 4.78 -4.42
CA ALA A 368 24.13 5.26 -4.14
C ALA A 368 23.69 6.33 -5.14
N ALA A 369 24.51 7.37 -5.36
CA ALA A 369 24.21 8.44 -6.30
C ALA A 369 24.03 7.93 -7.75
N SER A 370 24.83 6.94 -8.15
CA SER A 370 24.71 6.28 -9.46
C SER A 370 23.41 5.46 -9.57
N ALA A 371 23.10 4.63 -8.56
CA ALA A 371 21.85 3.86 -8.50
C ALA A 371 20.59 4.75 -8.52
N TYR A 372 20.59 5.86 -7.77
CA TYR A 372 19.51 6.86 -7.83
C TYR A 372 19.41 7.55 -9.20
N GLN A 373 20.54 7.83 -9.87
CA GLN A 373 20.51 8.38 -11.23
C GLN A 373 19.85 7.43 -12.24
N HIS A 374 20.01 6.11 -12.09
CA HIS A 374 19.27 5.13 -12.88
C HIS A 374 17.78 5.07 -12.51
N ALA A 375 17.44 5.08 -11.21
CA ALA A 375 16.04 5.10 -10.76
C ALA A 375 15.27 6.30 -11.35
N LEU A 376 15.93 7.46 -11.46
CA LEU A 376 15.35 8.71 -11.96
C LEU A 376 15.20 8.79 -13.50
N GLN A 377 15.63 7.76 -14.25
CA GLN A 377 15.38 7.70 -15.71
C GLN A 377 13.94 7.32 -16.05
N PHE A 378 13.21 6.71 -15.11
CA PHE A 378 11.84 6.24 -15.27
C PHE A 378 10.82 7.27 -14.75
N ARG A 379 9.67 7.40 -15.42
CA ARG A 379 8.62 8.38 -15.08
C ARG A 379 7.73 7.90 -13.94
N LYS A 380 7.49 6.59 -13.83
CA LYS A 380 6.80 5.98 -12.68
C LYS A 380 7.72 6.08 -11.45
N PRO A 381 7.31 6.71 -10.34
CA PRO A 381 8.06 6.63 -9.09
C PRO A 381 8.10 5.18 -8.59
N PRO A 382 9.08 4.81 -7.73
CA PRO A 382 9.08 3.53 -7.04
C PRO A 382 7.72 3.24 -6.39
N LEU A 383 7.22 2.01 -6.50
CA LEU A 383 5.88 1.63 -6.02
C LEU A 383 5.83 1.73 -4.49
N TYR A 384 6.93 1.37 -3.83
CA TYR A 384 7.18 1.62 -2.41
C TYR A 384 7.80 3.03 -2.14
N GLY A 385 7.40 4.05 -2.93
CA GLY A 385 7.98 5.40 -2.89
C GLY A 385 7.02 6.56 -2.63
N SER A 386 5.68 6.36 -2.59
CA SER A 386 4.76 7.49 -2.31
C SER A 386 3.42 7.13 -1.65
N ARG A 387 3.35 7.28 -0.32
CA ARG A 387 2.10 7.66 0.37
C ARG A 387 2.30 8.77 1.40
N SER A 388 3.19 9.71 1.11
CA SER A 388 3.13 11.04 1.73
C SER A 388 1.86 11.74 1.21
N THR A 389 0.93 12.05 2.12
CA THR A 389 -0.37 12.63 1.77
C THR A 389 -0.26 14.11 1.45
N SER A 390 0.20 14.43 0.24
CA SER A 390 0.14 15.80 -0.31
C SER A 390 -1.27 16.15 -0.79
N THR A 391 -2.23 16.11 0.14
CA THR A 391 -3.51 16.80 -0.02
C THR A 391 -3.28 18.30 0.05
N HIS A 392 -2.92 18.92 -1.08
CA HIS A 392 -3.09 20.35 -1.34
C HIS A 392 -3.26 20.59 -2.86
N GLY A 393 -4.47 20.33 -3.35
CA GLY A 393 -4.84 20.70 -4.71
C GLY A 393 -4.99 22.22 -4.82
N ARG A 394 -4.11 22.88 -5.58
CA ARG A 394 -4.34 24.27 -6.02
C ARG A 394 -3.89 24.48 -7.45
N SER A 395 -4.85 24.48 -8.37
CA SER A 395 -4.64 24.94 -9.73
C SER A 395 -4.23 26.42 -9.71
N SER A 396 -3.13 26.75 -10.40
CA SER A 396 -2.78 28.12 -10.73
C SER A 396 -2.28 28.17 -12.18
N SER A 397 -3.20 28.47 -13.09
CA SER A 397 -2.88 28.74 -14.49
C SER A 397 -2.13 30.07 -14.59
N SER A 398 -0.83 30.01 -14.88
CA SER A 398 -0.02 31.20 -15.16
C SER A 398 0.41 31.21 -16.63
N SER A 399 -0.13 32.15 -17.40
CA SER A 399 0.12 32.32 -18.84
C SER A 399 1.44 33.04 -19.09
N ALA A 400 2.54 32.28 -19.17
CA ALA A 400 3.86 32.80 -19.49
C ALA A 400 3.92 33.38 -20.92
N THR A 401 4.00 34.71 -21.03
CA THR A 401 4.09 35.43 -22.31
C THR A 401 5.51 35.35 -22.88
N ARG A 402 5.65 35.05 -24.19
CA ARG A 402 6.96 35.06 -24.86
C ARG A 402 7.52 36.48 -24.98
N PRO A 403 8.80 36.74 -24.62
CA PRO A 403 9.48 37.95 -25.04
C PRO A 403 9.80 37.92 -26.54
N ARG A 404 9.79 39.08 -27.20
CA ARG A 404 10.39 39.29 -28.52
C ARG A 404 11.89 39.56 -28.39
N PRO A 405 12.72 39.25 -29.42
CA PRO A 405 14.09 39.73 -29.47
C PRO A 405 14.11 41.25 -29.68
N LEU A 406 15.11 41.91 -29.09
CA LEU A 406 15.51 43.28 -29.44
C LEU A 406 16.83 43.21 -30.21
N SER A 407 16.90 43.95 -31.31
CA SER A 407 18.06 44.06 -32.19
C SER A 407 18.74 45.42 -32.03
N SER A 408 20.04 45.41 -31.77
CA SER A 408 20.98 46.52 -31.99
C SER A 408 22.38 45.92 -32.13
#